data_AF-A0A7X8YY39-F1
#
_entry.id   AF-A0A7X8YY39-F1
#
_cell.length_a   1.000
_cell.length_b   1.000
_cell.length_c   1.000
_cell.angle_alpha   90.00
_cell.angle_beta   90.00
_cell.angle_gamma   90.00
#
_symmetry.space_group_name_H-M   'P 1'
#
loop_
_entity.id
_entity.type
_entity.pdbx_description
1 polymer ?
#
loop_
_entity_poly.entity_id
_entity_poly.type
_entity_poly.pdbx_seq_one_letter_code
_entity_poly.pdbx_strand_id
1 'polypeptide(L)'
;MSDATTQEQAPVEPAEQTPAAQPPAEETAQESQDKSVEVSDVELPEAAESSARQGGGQIDILLDTTMNVSVVLGETTMPVSDLLGLGSGSVIKLDKQVGQPVDLYLRGIRFATGQIVVVGDNIGVRVKEILSGSA
;
A
#
# COMPACT_ATOMS: atom_id res chain seq x y z
N MET A 1 -0.61 -51.81 56.95
CA MET A 1 0.32 -51.67 55.82
C MET A 1 -0.13 -50.43 55.07
N SER A 2 0.24 -49.24 55.57
CA SER A 2 1.50 -48.52 55.30
C SER A 2 1.27 -47.55 54.14
N ASP A 3 1.11 -46.26 54.45
CA ASP A 3 2.12 -45.19 54.24
C ASP A 3 1.89 -44.52 52.86
N ALA A 4 1.98 -43.22 52.61
CA ALA A 4 2.25 -42.05 53.42
C ALA A 4 1.74 -40.79 52.68
N THR A 5 1.43 -39.77 53.47
CA THR A 5 1.23 -38.35 53.13
C THR A 5 2.39 -37.74 52.35
N THR A 6 2.13 -36.81 51.42
CA THR A 6 3.03 -35.69 51.11
C THR A 6 2.25 -34.50 50.53
N GLN A 7 2.54 -33.34 51.09
CA GLN A 7 1.93 -32.03 50.92
C GLN A 7 3.13 -31.06 50.80
N GLU A 8 3.24 -30.26 49.74
CA GLU A 8 4.08 -29.03 49.71
C GLU A 8 3.83 -28.32 48.37
N GLN A 9 3.04 -27.24 48.36
CA GLN A 9 3.48 -25.84 48.50
C GLN A 9 4.38 -25.38 47.35
N ALA A 10 3.81 -24.53 46.49
CA ALA A 10 4.54 -23.75 45.49
C ALA A 10 5.21 -22.54 46.16
N PRO A 11 6.50 -22.26 45.90
CA PRO A 11 7.15 -21.07 46.40
C PRO A 11 6.81 -19.85 45.54
N VAL A 12 6.60 -18.73 46.22
CA VAL A 12 6.63 -17.36 45.69
C VAL A 12 8.05 -16.82 45.84
N GLU A 13 8.70 -16.33 44.78
CA GLU A 13 9.86 -15.43 44.85
C GLU A 13 10.20 -14.86 43.44
N PRO A 14 10.99 -13.78 43.31
CA PRO A 14 10.51 -12.40 43.41
C PRO A 14 10.82 -11.56 42.16
N ALA A 15 10.28 -10.34 42.11
CA ALA A 15 10.70 -9.30 41.17
C ALA A 15 12.12 -8.81 41.52
N GLU A 16 13.07 -8.94 40.59
CA GLU A 16 14.38 -8.29 40.68
C GLU A 16 14.49 -7.16 39.66
N GLN A 17 14.69 -5.98 40.21
CA GLN A 17 15.07 -4.75 39.53
C GLN A 17 16.58 -4.75 39.29
N THR A 18 16.96 -4.40 38.05
CA THR A 18 18.14 -3.61 37.60
C THR A 18 19.51 -3.85 38.25
N PRO A 19 20.57 -3.99 37.43
CA PRO A 19 21.64 -3.00 37.52
C PRO A 19 22.01 -2.32 36.19
N ALA A 20 22.25 -1.02 36.31
CA ALA A 20 22.89 -0.16 35.33
C ALA A 20 24.31 -0.62 34.97
N ALA A 21 24.78 -0.28 33.76
CA ALA A 21 26.12 0.28 33.53
C ALA A 21 26.33 0.56 32.03
N GLN A 22 26.53 1.83 31.70
CA GLN A 22 27.14 2.29 30.44
C GLN A 22 28.59 1.81 30.36
N PRO A 23 29.13 1.57 29.16
CA PRO A 23 30.52 1.87 28.86
C PRO A 23 30.63 3.26 28.21
N PRO A 24 31.50 4.15 28.73
CA PRO A 24 31.91 5.36 28.05
C PRO A 24 32.98 5.03 27.00
N ALA A 25 32.95 5.72 25.88
CA ALA A 25 34.11 5.88 25.00
C ALA A 25 34.00 7.24 24.30
N GLU A 26 34.43 8.26 25.05
CA GLU A 26 35.01 9.50 24.53
C GLU A 26 36.12 9.16 23.53
N GLU A 27 36.03 9.79 22.36
CA GLU A 27 37.00 10.80 21.91
C GLU A 27 38.04 10.19 20.99
N THR A 28 37.99 10.60 19.72
CA THR A 28 39.14 11.23 19.09
C THR A 28 38.62 12.00 17.88
N ALA A 29 38.33 13.27 18.12
CA ALA A 29 38.42 14.28 17.08
C ALA A 29 39.88 14.32 16.64
N GLN A 30 40.13 13.97 15.37
CA GLN A 30 41.44 14.13 14.76
C GLN A 30 41.37 15.21 13.69
N GLU A 31 41.93 16.35 14.11
CA GLU A 31 42.52 17.44 13.35
C GLU A 31 42.82 17.16 11.87
N SER A 32 42.17 17.97 11.04
CA SER A 32 42.82 18.96 10.18
C SER A 32 44.19 18.55 9.61
N GLN A 33 44.17 17.91 8.44
CA GLN A 33 45.26 18.06 7.48
C GLN A 33 44.79 18.98 6.36
N ASP A 34 45.23 20.23 6.50
CA ASP A 34 45.34 21.21 5.44
C ASP A 34 46.20 20.62 4.32
N LYS A 35 45.52 20.12 3.29
CA LYS A 35 46.14 19.89 2.00
C LYS A 35 45.45 20.87 1.08
N SER A 36 46.07 22.03 0.92
CA SER A 36 45.72 23.01 -0.11
C SER A 36 45.60 22.29 -1.45
N VAL A 37 44.37 21.93 -1.82
CA VAL A 37 44.03 21.42 -3.13
C VAL A 37 44.01 22.64 -4.03
N GLU A 38 44.93 22.69 -5.00
CA GLU A 38 44.89 23.67 -6.07
C GLU A 38 43.50 23.64 -6.71
N VAL A 39 42.77 24.75 -6.53
CA VAL A 39 41.49 24.97 -7.19
C VAL A 39 41.82 25.23 -8.65
N SER A 40 41.83 24.16 -9.44
CA SER A 40 41.70 24.31 -10.88
C SER A 40 40.30 24.87 -11.12
N ASP A 41 40.23 26.04 -11.75
CA ASP A 41 38.99 26.62 -12.22
C ASP A 41 38.31 25.56 -13.09
N VAL A 42 37.25 24.94 -12.57
CA VAL A 42 36.41 24.07 -13.39
C VAL A 42 35.66 25.03 -14.29
N GLU A 43 36.11 25.12 -15.54
CA GLU A 43 35.24 25.56 -16.63
C GLU A 43 34.08 24.57 -16.67
N LEU A 44 33.04 24.89 -15.91
CA LEU A 44 31.73 24.28 -16.02
C LEU A 44 31.34 24.54 -17.47
N PRO A 45 31.15 23.51 -18.32
CA PRO A 45 30.41 23.75 -19.55
C PRO A 45 29.12 24.41 -19.09
N GLU A 46 28.84 25.62 -19.60
CA GLU A 46 27.53 26.24 -19.44
C GLU A 46 26.55 25.11 -19.71
N ALA A 47 25.81 24.72 -18.68
CA ALA A 47 24.78 23.73 -18.80
C ALA A 47 23.83 24.37 -19.80
N ALA A 48 24.04 24.04 -21.08
CA ALA A 48 23.14 24.38 -22.13
C ALA A 48 21.82 23.96 -21.54
N GLU A 49 20.93 24.95 -21.36
CA GLU A 49 19.55 24.77 -20.97
C GLU A 49 18.93 23.93 -22.08
N SER A 50 19.30 22.66 -22.11
CA SER A 50 18.75 21.60 -22.92
C SER A 50 17.47 21.26 -22.21
N SER A 51 16.55 22.20 -22.40
CA SER A 51 15.16 21.98 -22.68
C SER A 51 14.49 21.06 -21.68
N ALA A 52 13.57 21.66 -20.94
CA ALA A 52 12.45 21.05 -20.22
C ALA A 52 11.60 20.08 -21.09
N ARG A 53 12.23 19.06 -21.66
CA ARG A 53 11.67 18.02 -22.54
C ARG A 53 12.13 16.62 -22.14
N GLN A 54 12.94 16.47 -21.09
CA GLN A 54 13.28 15.14 -20.55
C GLN A 54 12.17 14.49 -19.71
N GLY A 55 11.01 15.14 -19.52
CA GLY A 55 9.85 14.53 -18.89
C GLY A 55 9.14 13.46 -19.75
N GLY A 56 9.41 13.42 -21.06
CA GLY A 56 8.74 12.49 -21.98
C GLY A 56 9.18 11.03 -21.82
N GLY A 57 10.46 10.78 -21.56
CA GLY A 57 11.01 9.42 -21.50
C GLY A 57 10.59 8.61 -20.26
N GLN A 58 10.23 9.28 -19.17
CA GLN A 58 9.80 8.61 -17.93
C GLN A 58 8.31 8.21 -17.99
N ILE A 59 7.50 8.99 -18.71
CA ILE A 59 6.09 8.65 -18.96
C ILE A 59 6.01 7.52 -20.00
N ASP A 60 6.95 7.45 -20.94
CA ASP A 60 7.02 6.41 -21.97
C ASP A 60 7.03 4.99 -21.37
N ILE A 61 7.83 4.79 -20.31
CA ILE A 61 7.90 3.51 -19.58
C ILE A 61 6.57 3.15 -18.91
N LEU A 62 5.75 4.13 -18.52
CA LEU A 62 4.45 3.90 -17.90
C LEU A 62 3.37 3.51 -18.91
N LEU A 63 3.54 3.86 -20.19
CA LEU A 63 2.57 3.56 -21.26
C LEU A 63 2.43 2.04 -21.51
N ASP A 64 3.50 1.28 -21.28
CA ASP A 64 3.51 -0.18 -21.47
C ASP A 64 3.06 -0.97 -20.23
N THR A 65 2.69 -0.29 -19.14
CA THR A 65 2.32 -0.96 -17.89
C THR A 65 0.88 -1.47 -17.95
N THR A 66 0.70 -2.78 -17.80
CA THR A 66 -0.63 -3.39 -17.68
C THR A 66 -1.19 -3.21 -16.26
N MET A 67 -2.46 -2.79 -16.14
CA MET A 67 -3.14 -2.63 -14.86
C MET A 67 -4.46 -3.39 -14.82
N ASN A 68 -4.79 -3.93 -13.63
CA ASN A 68 -6.06 -4.61 -13.40
C ASN A 68 -7.18 -3.58 -13.24
N VAL A 69 -8.18 -3.68 -14.11
CA VAL A 69 -9.43 -2.92 -14.01
C VAL A 69 -10.49 -3.82 -13.38
N SER A 70 -11.14 -3.35 -12.33
CA SER A 70 -12.27 -4.01 -11.70
C SER A 70 -13.56 -3.29 -12.07
N VAL A 71 -14.57 -4.06 -12.48
CA VAL A 71 -15.92 -3.55 -12.74
C VAL A 71 -16.80 -3.97 -11.57
N VAL A 72 -17.43 -3.01 -10.91
CA VAL A 72 -18.30 -3.27 -9.76
C VAL A 72 -19.75 -3.02 -10.16
N LEU A 73 -20.56 -4.07 -10.06
CA LEU A 73 -22.01 -4.00 -10.31
C LEU A 73 -22.74 -3.23 -9.20
N GLY A 74 -22.24 -3.30 -7.97
CA GLY A 74 -22.78 -2.64 -6.79
C GLY A 74 -22.14 -3.20 -5.53
N GLU A 75 -22.34 -2.51 -4.41
CA GLU A 75 -21.77 -2.85 -3.10
C GLU A 75 -22.89 -3.06 -2.09
N THR A 76 -22.58 -3.75 -0.99
CA THR A 76 -23.52 -3.89 0.12
C THR A 76 -22.76 -4.14 1.41
N THR A 77 -23.34 -3.74 2.53
CA THR A 77 -22.80 -4.00 3.87
C THR A 77 -23.82 -4.83 4.64
N MET A 78 -23.37 -5.90 5.27
CA MET A 78 -24.24 -6.78 6.06
C MET A 78 -23.47 -7.31 7.28
N PRO A 79 -24.15 -7.70 8.38
CA PRO A 79 -23.49 -8.25 9.55
C PRO A 79 -22.83 -9.59 9.22
N VAL A 80 -21.76 -9.93 9.97
CA VAL A 80 -21.02 -11.18 9.78
C VAL A 80 -21.92 -12.41 9.89
N SER A 81 -22.93 -12.36 10.76
CA SER A 81 -23.93 -13.43 10.92
C SER A 81 -24.66 -13.75 9.61
N ASP A 82 -25.03 -12.72 8.84
CA ASP A 82 -25.74 -12.91 7.57
C ASP A 82 -24.81 -13.49 6.50
N LEU A 83 -23.55 -13.04 6.47
CA LEU A 83 -22.51 -13.58 5.58
C LEU A 83 -22.28 -15.07 5.81
N LEU A 84 -22.20 -15.50 7.07
CA LEU A 84 -22.02 -16.91 7.43
C LEU A 84 -23.24 -17.77 7.10
N GLY A 85 -24.42 -17.17 6.98
CA GLY A 85 -25.66 -17.82 6.57
C GLY A 85 -25.84 -17.94 5.05
N LEU A 86 -24.94 -17.37 4.24
CA LEU A 86 -25.02 -17.46 2.79
C LEU A 86 -24.77 -18.88 2.30
N GLY A 87 -25.59 -19.32 1.35
CA GLY A 87 -25.46 -20.61 0.71
C GLY A 87 -25.85 -20.55 -0.76
N SER A 88 -25.83 -21.71 -1.41
CA SER A 88 -26.27 -21.84 -2.79
C SER A 88 -27.72 -21.35 -2.94
N GLY A 89 -27.94 -20.38 -3.82
CA GLY A 89 -29.25 -19.79 -4.08
C GLY A 89 -29.60 -18.56 -3.22
N SER A 90 -28.74 -18.16 -2.28
CA SER A 90 -28.91 -16.88 -1.58
C SER A 90 -28.82 -15.70 -2.55
N VAL A 91 -29.73 -14.73 -2.40
CA VAL A 91 -29.78 -13.52 -3.23
C VAL A 91 -29.36 -12.33 -2.38
N ILE A 92 -28.31 -11.64 -2.80
CA ILE A 92 -27.76 -10.48 -2.10
C ILE A 92 -28.24 -9.21 -2.81
N LYS A 93 -28.90 -8.32 -2.06
CA LYS A 93 -29.30 -7.02 -2.56
C LYS A 93 -28.12 -6.05 -2.50
N LEU A 94 -27.85 -5.41 -3.63
CA LEU A 94 -26.85 -4.35 -3.75
C LEU A 94 -27.50 -2.97 -3.58
N ASP A 95 -26.69 -1.96 -3.28
CA ASP A 95 -27.08 -0.56 -3.13
C ASP A 95 -27.50 0.11 -4.46
N LYS A 96 -27.06 -0.47 -5.58
CA LYS A 96 -27.23 0.08 -6.92
C LYS A 96 -28.61 -0.20 -7.53
N GLN A 97 -29.23 0.83 -8.11
CA GLN A 97 -30.53 0.69 -8.80
C GLN A 97 -30.38 0.18 -10.24
N VAL A 98 -31.43 -0.49 -10.73
CA VAL A 98 -31.50 -0.99 -12.12
C VAL A 98 -31.32 0.15 -13.12
N GLY A 99 -30.49 -0.08 -14.12
CA GLY A 99 -30.20 0.89 -15.19
C GLY A 99 -29.16 1.95 -14.84
N GLN A 100 -28.64 1.99 -13.60
CA GLN A 100 -27.52 2.86 -13.28
C GLN A 100 -26.19 2.33 -13.87
N PRO A 101 -25.27 3.23 -14.28
CA PRO A 101 -24.00 2.83 -14.88
C PRO A 101 -23.07 2.18 -13.84
N VAL A 102 -22.43 1.05 -14.16
CA VAL A 102 -21.47 0.38 -13.29
C VAL A 102 -20.23 1.24 -13.01
N ASP A 103 -19.58 0.98 -11.88
CA ASP A 103 -18.38 1.69 -11.46
C ASP A 103 -17.13 0.93 -11.91
N LEU A 104 -16.14 1.68 -12.40
CA LEU A 104 -14.86 1.17 -12.88
C LEU A 104 -13.75 1.60 -11.92
N TYR A 105 -13.01 0.63 -11.43
CA TYR A 105 -11.96 0.80 -10.43
C TYR A 105 -10.60 0.39 -11.00
N LEU A 106 -9.57 1.16 -10.65
CA LEU A 106 -8.15 0.84 -10.86
C LEU A 106 -7.49 0.82 -9.49
N ARG A 107 -6.92 -0.33 -9.09
CA ARG A 107 -6.29 -0.51 -7.76
C ARG A 107 -7.15 -0.02 -6.59
N GLY A 108 -8.48 -0.16 -6.70
CA GLY A 108 -9.44 0.26 -5.67
C GLY A 108 -9.88 1.74 -5.76
N ILE A 109 -9.35 2.53 -6.69
CA ILE A 109 -9.78 3.91 -6.91
C ILE A 109 -10.77 3.96 -8.06
N ARG A 110 -11.96 4.54 -7.83
CA ARG A 110 -12.97 4.72 -8.88
C ARG A 110 -12.50 5.79 -9.86
N PHE A 111 -12.32 5.42 -11.13
CA PHE A 111 -11.83 6.34 -12.16
C PHE A 111 -12.85 6.61 -13.27
N ALA A 112 -13.90 5.80 -13.39
CA ALA A 112 -14.90 5.96 -14.44
C ALA A 112 -16.24 5.30 -14.07
N THR A 113 -17.27 5.64 -14.84
CA THR A 113 -18.55 4.93 -14.87
C THR A 113 -18.84 4.40 -16.27
N GLY A 114 -19.59 3.31 -16.39
CA GLY A 114 -19.87 2.67 -17.67
C GLY A 114 -21.20 1.94 -17.73
N GLN A 115 -21.60 1.53 -18.92
CA GLN A 115 -22.81 0.73 -19.15
C GLN A 115 -22.41 -0.68 -19.54
N ILE A 116 -23.07 -1.69 -18.96
CA ILE A 116 -22.88 -3.07 -19.36
C ILE A 116 -23.43 -3.24 -20.78
N VAL A 117 -22.62 -3.84 -21.65
CA VAL A 117 -22.97 -4.19 -23.02
C VAL A 117 -22.61 -5.65 -23.27
N VAL A 118 -23.27 -6.27 -24.23
CA VAL A 118 -22.90 -7.60 -24.70
C VAL A 118 -22.15 -7.44 -26.01
N VAL A 119 -20.99 -8.10 -26.12
CA VAL A 119 -20.14 -8.08 -27.31
C VAL A 119 -19.88 -9.52 -27.75
N GLY A 120 -20.60 -9.95 -28.79
CA GLY A 120 -20.66 -11.36 -29.17
C GLY A 120 -21.25 -12.20 -28.04
N ASP A 121 -20.49 -13.15 -27.53
CA ASP A 121 -20.85 -14.00 -26.39
C ASP A 121 -20.27 -13.51 -25.05
N ASN A 122 -19.62 -12.35 -25.05
CA ASN A 122 -18.92 -11.81 -23.88
C ASN A 122 -19.67 -10.60 -23.29
N ILE A 123 -19.49 -10.40 -21.99
CA ILE A 123 -19.91 -9.18 -21.32
C ILE A 123 -18.79 -8.14 -21.46
N GLY A 124 -19.15 -6.92 -21.84
CA GLY A 124 -18.26 -5.77 -21.91
C GLY A 124 -18.83 -4.58 -21.15
N VAL A 125 -18.02 -3.54 -21.01
CA VAL A 125 -18.43 -2.26 -20.42
C VAL A 125 -18.10 -1.14 -21.39
N ARG A 126 -19.11 -0.36 -21.76
CA ARG A 126 -18.93 0.90 -22.49
C ARG A 126 -18.70 2.01 -21.47
N VAL A 127 -17.53 2.63 -21.50
CA VAL A 127 -17.23 3.80 -20.66
C VAL A 127 -18.21 4.92 -21.00
N LYS A 128 -18.89 5.45 -19.98
CA LYS A 128 -19.84 6.56 -20.10
C LYS A 128 -19.16 7.88 -19.73
N GLU A 129 -18.43 7.88 -18.61
CA GLU A 129 -17.80 9.08 -18.07
C GLU A 129 -16.50 8.69 -17.37
N ILE A 130 -15.44 9.47 -17.60
CA ILE A 130 -14.18 9.35 -16.88
C ILE A 130 -14.16 10.44 -15.81
N LEU A 131 -13.96 10.02 -14.57
CA LEU A 131 -13.80 10.91 -13.44
C LEU A 131 -12.39 11.48 -13.53
N SER A 132 -12.26 12.73 -13.92
CA SER A 132 -10.95 13.38 -13.99
C SER A 132 -10.40 13.51 -12.58
N GLY A 133 -9.31 12.79 -12.30
CA GLY A 133 -8.56 12.93 -11.05
C GLY A 133 -7.80 14.25 -11.10
N SER A 134 -8.37 15.32 -10.56
CA SER A 134 -7.61 16.52 -10.26
C SER A 134 -6.80 16.30 -8.98
N ALA A 135 -5.48 16.20 -9.12
CA ALA A 135 -4.51 16.53 -8.08
C ALA A 135 -3.42 17.38 -8.73
#